data_AF-A0A8H5N419-F1
#
_entry.id   AF-A0A8H5N419-F1
#
_cell.length_a   1.000
_cell.length_b   1.000
_cell.length_c   1.000
_cell.angle_alpha   90.00
_cell.angle_beta   90.00
_cell.angle_gamma   90.00
#
_symmetry.space_group_name_H-M   'P 1'
#
loop_
_entity.id
_entity.type
_entity.pdbx_description
1 polymer ?
#
loop_
_entity_poly.entity_id
_entity_poly.type
_entity_poly.pdbx_seq_one_letter_code
_entity_poly.pdbx_strand_id
1 'polypeptide(L)'
;MANLQNPTVLIIGAGSMGLVTGYHLSLAGAQVTFLVRPKRAEELKSPQFLYRLNTQDIHEFKSYSYYTDPSSILSSTYDYILITIDGKSLQSEEGEGLFKIVGVFLGARDWFLEKSGLPNGQVTSAGLGMVAYSGKTANLPIYPPADPQLVKKVDMAYVDSMGNCFLLEDHVTSISTSFPKLYNACAVSNCVVWSPEQTALTIFPMFAVFIGLELLGWPKTKDIDTQSEVWKLTIAAAREVQMLNVCGESGTQTAKATSEDTFFQTFVYLEEKLRPLDFQAFNRFHHGGKVVEQDRMHIDRCFSQGLTEGKPVTALKVLLQRLHRRD
;
A
#
# COMPACT_ATOMS: atom_id res chain seq x y z
N MET A 1 16.97 19.18 -18.40
CA MET A 1 16.58 18.02 -17.58
C MET A 1 17.66 16.98 -17.78
N ALA A 2 18.39 16.61 -16.73
CA ALA A 2 19.43 15.58 -16.88
C ALA A 2 18.74 14.25 -17.20
N ASN A 3 19.10 13.62 -18.34
CA ASN A 3 18.98 12.17 -18.46
C ASN A 3 19.84 11.62 -17.33
N LEU A 4 19.23 11.21 -16.22
CA LEU A 4 19.96 10.55 -15.14
C LEU A 4 20.48 9.24 -15.73
N GLN A 5 21.76 9.22 -16.13
CA GLN A 5 22.48 8.00 -16.42
C GLN A 5 22.57 7.25 -15.08
N ASN A 6 21.78 6.19 -14.94
CA ASN A 6 21.69 5.31 -13.76
C ASN A 6 21.17 5.99 -12.48
N PRO A 7 19.85 6.27 -12.38
CA PRO A 7 19.23 6.83 -11.17
C PRO A 7 19.50 5.97 -9.94
N THR A 8 19.79 6.60 -8.81
CA THR A 8 20.07 5.93 -7.54
C THR A 8 18.83 5.95 -6.65
N VAL A 9 18.40 4.77 -6.18
CA VAL A 9 17.20 4.65 -5.35
C VAL A 9 17.51 3.89 -4.07
N LEU A 10 17.27 4.54 -2.94
CA LEU A 10 17.27 3.88 -1.64
C LEU A 10 15.86 3.38 -1.32
N ILE A 11 15.73 2.14 -0.84
CA ILE A 11 14.46 1.58 -0.37
C ILE A 11 14.63 1.18 1.10
N ILE A 12 13.90 1.84 1.98
CA ILE A 12 13.84 1.50 3.40
C ILE A 12 12.80 0.40 3.58
N GLY A 13 13.28 -0.79 3.95
CA GLY A 13 12.49 -2.02 4.04
C GLY A 13 12.57 -2.89 2.79
N ALA A 14 12.81 -4.20 2.99
CA ALA A 14 12.84 -5.21 1.93
C ALA A 14 11.73 -6.26 2.13
N GLY A 15 10.53 -5.80 2.49
CA GLY A 15 9.32 -6.62 2.50
C GLY A 15 8.76 -6.81 1.08
N SER A 16 7.54 -7.35 0.97
CA SER A 16 6.90 -7.58 -0.34
C SER A 16 6.81 -6.33 -1.21
N MET A 17 6.43 -5.20 -0.61
CA MET A 17 6.35 -3.89 -1.30
C MET A 17 7.73 -3.46 -1.82
N GLY A 18 8.72 -3.41 -0.92
CA GLY A 18 10.07 -2.95 -1.25
C GLY A 18 10.77 -3.82 -2.30
N LEU A 19 10.64 -5.15 -2.20
CA LEU A 19 11.30 -6.06 -3.15
C LEU A 19 10.70 -6.01 -4.55
N VAL A 20 9.37 -6.03 -4.69
CA VAL A 20 8.74 -5.96 -6.02
C VAL A 20 8.95 -4.58 -6.65
N THR A 21 8.86 -3.51 -5.86
CA THR A 21 9.17 -2.15 -6.32
C THR A 21 10.63 -2.01 -6.74
N GLY A 22 11.56 -2.53 -5.93
CA GLY A 22 12.99 -2.52 -6.25
C GLY A 22 13.31 -3.31 -7.51
N TYR A 23 12.66 -4.45 -7.72
CA TYR A 23 12.78 -5.21 -8.97
C TYR A 23 12.36 -4.38 -10.19
N HIS A 24 11.18 -3.75 -10.17
CA HIS A 24 10.73 -2.90 -11.28
C HIS A 24 11.65 -1.69 -11.51
N LEU A 25 12.11 -1.02 -10.44
CA LEU A 25 13.07 0.07 -10.56
C LEU A 25 14.42 -0.39 -11.14
N SER A 26 14.87 -1.59 -10.79
CA SER A 26 16.09 -2.16 -11.36
C SER A 26 15.94 -2.44 -12.86
N LEU A 27 14.78 -2.97 -13.30
CA LEU A 27 14.48 -3.11 -14.73
C LEU A 27 14.43 -1.78 -15.47
N ALA A 28 14.03 -0.70 -14.78
CA ALA A 28 14.06 0.66 -15.30
C ALA A 28 15.47 1.28 -15.36
N GLY A 29 16.52 0.54 -14.98
CA GLY A 29 17.91 1.00 -14.99
C GLY A 29 18.34 1.75 -13.73
N ALA A 30 17.54 1.72 -12.66
CA ALA A 30 17.94 2.30 -11.38
C ALA A 30 18.94 1.41 -10.62
N GLN A 31 19.89 2.04 -9.93
CA GLN A 31 20.73 1.40 -8.93
C GLN A 31 19.95 1.34 -7.60
N VAL A 32 19.51 0.13 -7.23
CA VAL A 32 18.68 -0.08 -6.05
C VAL A 32 19.55 -0.46 -4.86
N THR A 33 19.41 0.29 -3.77
CA THR A 33 20.01 0.00 -2.46
C THR A 33 18.90 -0.19 -1.44
N PHE A 34 18.96 -1.22 -0.61
CA PHE A 34 18.04 -1.40 0.51
C PHE A 34 18.67 -0.95 1.83
N LEU A 35 17.90 -0.29 2.70
CA LEU A 35 18.19 -0.26 4.14
C LEU A 35 17.29 -1.27 4.84
N VAL A 36 17.90 -2.25 5.51
CA VAL A 36 17.17 -3.33 6.18
C VAL A 36 17.66 -3.59 7.59
N ARG A 37 16.82 -4.25 8.39
CA ARG A 37 17.24 -4.76 9.71
C ARG A 37 18.25 -5.90 9.53
N PRO A 38 19.23 -6.09 10.45
CA PRO A 38 20.25 -7.13 10.33
C PRO A 38 19.72 -8.54 10.02
N LYS A 39 18.59 -8.94 10.64
CA LYS A 39 17.95 -10.23 10.39
C LYS A 39 17.59 -10.46 8.91
N ARG A 40 17.23 -9.40 8.18
CA ARG A 40 16.83 -9.46 6.77
C ARG A 40 18.04 -9.47 5.81
N ALA A 41 19.21 -9.06 6.27
CA ALA A 41 20.42 -9.00 5.44
C ALA A 41 20.86 -10.39 4.96
N GLU A 42 20.75 -11.41 5.81
CA GLU A 42 21.11 -12.80 5.44
C GLU A 42 20.28 -13.30 4.25
N GLU A 43 18.99 -12.99 4.22
CA GLU A 43 18.11 -13.36 3.12
C GLU A 43 18.47 -12.62 1.83
N LEU A 44 18.96 -11.38 1.93
CA LEU A 44 19.36 -10.55 0.79
C LEU A 44 20.75 -10.89 0.22
N LYS A 45 21.55 -11.75 0.88
CA LYS A 45 22.83 -12.24 0.33
C LYS A 45 22.64 -13.10 -0.92
N SER A 46 21.48 -13.74 -1.05
CA SER A 46 21.13 -14.56 -2.21
C SER A 46 20.22 -13.77 -3.15
N PRO A 47 20.21 -14.11 -4.46
CA PRO A 47 19.18 -13.59 -5.37
C PRO A 47 17.77 -13.84 -4.83
N GLN A 48 16.89 -12.86 -5.01
CA GLN A 48 15.47 -13.00 -4.68
C GLN A 48 14.71 -13.50 -5.89
N PHE A 49 13.78 -14.42 -5.70
CA PHE A 49 12.90 -14.91 -6.76
C PHE A 49 11.50 -14.32 -6.61
N LEU A 50 10.99 -13.71 -7.67
CA LEU A 50 9.68 -13.07 -7.73
C LEU A 50 8.80 -13.80 -8.74
N TYR A 51 7.63 -14.28 -8.32
CA TYR A 51 6.68 -14.97 -9.19
C TYR A 51 5.48 -14.07 -9.52
N ARG A 52 5.35 -13.69 -10.79
CA ARG A 52 4.18 -12.96 -11.30
C ARG A 52 3.08 -13.96 -11.59
N LEU A 53 2.10 -14.02 -10.70
CA LEU A 53 1.08 -15.07 -10.68
C LEU A 53 0.21 -15.08 -11.96
N ASN A 54 -0.11 -13.91 -12.51
CA ASN A 54 -1.02 -13.79 -13.65
C ASN A 54 -0.39 -14.10 -15.00
N THR A 55 0.94 -13.99 -15.12
CA THR A 55 1.68 -14.38 -16.34
C THR A 55 2.46 -15.68 -16.18
N GLN A 56 2.60 -16.16 -14.93
CA GLN A 56 3.39 -17.32 -14.53
C GLN A 56 4.91 -17.15 -14.73
N ASP A 57 5.40 -15.93 -14.77
CA ASP A 57 6.83 -15.65 -14.93
C ASP A 57 7.55 -15.64 -13.57
N ILE A 58 8.72 -16.26 -13.52
CA ILE A 58 9.63 -16.15 -12.38
C ILE A 58 10.80 -15.25 -12.78
N HIS A 59 11.09 -14.29 -11.94
CA HIS A 59 12.18 -13.35 -12.13
C HIS A 59 13.21 -13.49 -11.02
N GLU A 60 14.47 -13.60 -11.42
CA GLU A 60 15.60 -13.50 -10.49
C GLU A 60 15.97 -12.02 -10.32
N PHE A 61 15.95 -11.53 -9.09
CA PHE A 61 16.37 -10.18 -8.73
C PHE A 61 17.64 -10.26 -7.87
N LYS A 62 18.76 -9.80 -8.43
CA LYS A 62 20.08 -9.77 -7.76
C LYS A 62 20.82 -8.44 -7.91
N SER A 63 20.32 -7.54 -8.76
CA SER A 63 20.94 -6.26 -9.08
C SER A 63 20.58 -5.21 -8.02
N TYR A 64 20.95 -5.46 -6.77
CA TYR A 64 20.76 -4.54 -5.66
C TYR A 64 21.92 -4.64 -4.66
N SER A 65 22.12 -3.58 -3.89
CA SER A 65 22.95 -3.58 -2.68
C SER A 65 22.07 -3.42 -1.45
N TYR A 66 22.64 -3.61 -0.25
CA TYR A 66 21.93 -3.32 0.99
C TYR A 66 22.88 -2.87 2.10
N TYR A 67 22.33 -2.08 3.02
CA TYR A 67 22.94 -1.68 4.28
C TYR A 67 22.08 -2.18 5.44
N THR A 68 22.75 -2.43 6.58
CA THR A 68 22.08 -2.72 7.86
C THR A 68 22.21 -1.60 8.88
N ASP A 69 23.14 -0.67 8.64
CA ASP A 69 23.38 0.48 9.50
C ASP A 69 22.84 1.76 8.83
N PRO A 70 21.88 2.46 9.46
CA PRO A 70 21.38 3.75 8.98
C PRO A 70 22.47 4.81 8.79
N SER A 71 23.60 4.74 9.49
CA SER A 71 24.70 5.70 9.28
C SER A 71 25.33 5.58 7.87
N SER A 72 25.27 4.39 7.27
CA SER A 72 25.89 4.11 5.96
C SER A 72 25.25 4.91 4.82
N ILE A 73 23.95 5.18 4.92
CA ILE A 73 23.22 5.91 3.88
C ILE A 73 23.42 7.42 3.94
N LEU A 74 23.97 7.96 5.03
CA LEU A 74 24.29 9.40 5.16
C LEU A 74 25.49 9.82 4.29
N SER A 75 26.32 8.86 3.90
CA SER A 75 27.51 9.09 3.07
C SER A 75 27.22 9.19 1.57
N SER A 76 25.98 8.92 1.16
CA SER A 76 25.56 8.80 -0.23
C SER A 76 24.42 9.77 -0.55
N THR A 77 24.33 10.19 -1.80
CA THR A 77 23.18 10.92 -2.33
C THR A 77 22.29 9.97 -3.13
N TYR A 78 20.98 10.10 -2.98
CA TYR A 78 20.00 9.30 -3.72
C TYR A 78 19.06 10.23 -4.49
N ASP A 79 18.70 9.85 -5.71
CA ASP A 79 17.68 10.57 -6.49
C ASP A 79 16.29 10.39 -5.89
N TYR A 80 16.00 9.18 -5.41
CA TYR A 80 14.78 8.86 -4.68
C TYR A 80 15.06 7.97 -3.49
N ILE A 81 14.21 8.10 -2.49
CA ILE A 81 14.23 7.26 -1.31
C ILE A 81 12.79 6.83 -1.06
N LEU A 82 12.54 5.53 -0.96
CA LEU A 82 11.20 4.98 -0.80
C LEU A 82 11.11 4.33 0.57
N ILE A 83 10.10 4.70 1.35
CA ILE A 83 9.85 4.10 2.66
C ILE A 83 8.72 3.09 2.52
N THR A 84 9.07 1.81 2.66
CA THR A 84 8.19 0.67 2.37
C THR A 84 7.91 -0.21 3.58
N ILE A 85 8.21 0.31 4.77
CA ILE A 85 7.76 -0.27 6.04
C ILE A 85 6.34 0.22 6.35
N ASP A 86 5.56 -0.59 7.06
CA ASP A 86 4.20 -0.23 7.45
C ASP A 86 4.21 0.95 8.45
N GLY A 87 3.09 1.69 8.50
CA GLY A 87 2.93 2.88 9.31
C GLY A 87 3.21 2.64 10.79
N LYS A 88 2.82 1.48 11.35
CA LYS A 88 3.14 1.15 12.75
C LYS A 88 4.65 1.01 12.95
N SER A 89 5.32 0.25 12.09
CA SER A 89 6.78 0.11 12.13
C SER A 89 7.49 1.45 11.94
N LEU A 90 6.97 2.34 11.09
CA LEU A 90 7.51 3.68 10.89
C LEU A 90 7.39 4.56 12.13
N GLN A 91 6.28 4.45 12.87
CA GLN A 91 6.01 5.22 14.10
C GLN A 91 6.61 4.59 15.37
N SER A 92 7.33 3.47 15.26
CA SER A 92 8.10 2.89 16.36
C SER A 92 9.36 3.69 16.68
N GLU A 93 9.94 3.53 17.87
CA GLU A 93 11.18 4.20 18.27
C GLU A 93 12.32 3.99 17.25
N GLU A 94 12.46 2.76 16.75
CA GLU A 94 13.45 2.45 15.71
C GLU A 94 13.12 3.09 14.35
N GLY A 95 11.83 3.23 14.03
CA GLY A 95 11.36 3.94 12.85
C GLY A 95 11.63 5.44 12.93
N GLU A 96 11.41 6.04 14.10
CA GLU A 96 11.69 7.46 14.35
C GLU A 96 13.18 7.81 14.21
N GLY A 97 14.06 6.86 14.53
CA GLY A 97 15.51 6.99 14.32
C GLY A 97 15.93 7.18 12.86
N LEU A 98 15.05 6.96 11.88
CA LEU A 98 15.33 7.07 10.44
C LEU A 98 15.06 8.48 9.86
N PHE A 99 14.60 9.46 10.66
CA PHE A 99 13.98 10.70 10.18
C PHE A 99 14.89 11.88 9.79
N LYS A 100 16.01 11.61 9.12
CA LYS A 100 16.85 12.68 8.51
C LYS A 100 17.02 12.56 6.99
N ILE A 101 16.14 11.81 6.34
CA ILE A 101 16.37 11.31 4.99
C ILE A 101 15.15 11.63 4.11
N VAL A 102 15.39 12.27 2.96
CA VAL A 102 14.40 12.61 1.91
C VAL A 102 13.55 11.37 1.58
N GLY A 103 12.29 11.49 1.11
CA GLY A 103 11.58 10.29 0.67
C GLY A 103 10.17 10.41 0.09
N VAL A 104 9.79 9.36 -0.65
CA VAL A 104 8.46 9.00 -1.09
C VAL A 104 7.86 8.06 -0.04
N PHE A 105 6.71 8.44 0.50
CA PHE A 105 6.05 7.78 1.65
C PHE A 105 4.85 6.99 1.24
N LEU A 106 4.51 5.94 1.99
CA LEU A 106 3.24 5.24 1.79
C LEU A 106 2.28 5.62 2.92
N GLY A 107 1.48 6.67 2.68
CA GLY A 107 0.60 7.27 3.70
C GLY A 107 1.33 8.07 4.78
N ALA A 108 0.57 8.76 5.64
CA ALA A 108 1.07 9.53 6.79
C ALA A 108 2.08 10.65 6.48
N ARG A 109 2.06 11.20 5.26
CA ARG A 109 2.93 12.30 4.81
C ARG A 109 3.04 13.46 5.80
N ASP A 110 1.91 13.95 6.32
CA ASP A 110 1.92 15.09 7.25
C ASP A 110 2.65 14.76 8.56
N TRP A 111 2.41 13.56 9.10
CA TRP A 111 3.08 13.08 10.30
C TRP A 111 4.59 12.94 10.04
N PHE A 112 4.96 12.43 8.87
CA PHE A 112 6.37 12.31 8.50
C PHE A 112 7.04 13.67 8.34
N LEU A 113 6.39 14.63 7.69
CA LEU A 113 6.90 16.00 7.56
C LEU A 113 7.11 16.65 8.92
N GLU A 114 6.13 16.52 9.82
CA GLU A 114 6.21 17.01 11.20
C GLU A 114 7.41 16.43 11.95
N LYS A 115 7.61 15.11 11.83
CA LYS A 115 8.67 14.39 12.57
C LYS A 115 10.07 14.55 11.98
N SER A 116 10.19 14.57 10.65
CA SER A 116 11.47 14.68 9.96
C SER A 116 11.99 16.10 9.83
N GLY A 117 11.09 17.10 9.88
CA GLY A 117 11.44 18.50 9.58
C GLY A 117 11.85 18.71 8.12
N LEU A 118 11.60 17.75 7.23
CA LEU A 118 11.93 17.89 5.82
C LEU A 118 11.03 18.92 5.13
N PRO A 119 11.53 19.62 4.10
CA PRO A 119 10.73 20.54 3.33
C PRO A 119 9.55 19.83 2.65
N ASN A 120 8.36 20.46 2.69
CA ASN A 120 7.15 19.97 2.02
C ASN A 120 7.38 19.62 0.55
N GLY A 121 8.25 20.35 -0.15
CA GLY A 121 8.61 20.14 -1.55
C GLY A 121 9.54 18.96 -1.84
N GLN A 122 9.93 18.17 -0.83
CA GLN A 122 10.79 16.98 -0.97
C GLN A 122 10.08 15.67 -0.65
N VAL A 123 8.82 15.74 -0.20
CA VAL A 123 8.08 14.60 0.32
C VAL A 123 6.75 14.49 -0.40
N THR A 124 6.50 13.32 -0.98
CA THR A 124 5.18 12.96 -1.54
C THR A 124 4.74 11.61 -0.99
N SER A 125 3.44 11.30 -1.12
CA SER A 125 2.92 9.98 -0.80
C SER A 125 2.78 9.12 -2.05
N ALA A 126 2.70 7.81 -1.83
CA ALA A 126 2.54 6.78 -2.82
C ALA A 126 1.75 5.60 -2.22
N GLY A 127 1.39 4.65 -3.07
CA GLY A 127 0.76 3.39 -2.72
C GLY A 127 1.18 2.31 -3.73
N LEU A 128 0.92 1.04 -3.41
CA LEU A 128 0.92 0.00 -4.43
C LEU A 128 -0.51 -0.43 -4.72
N GLY A 129 -0.89 -0.36 -6.00
CA GLY A 129 -2.09 -1.02 -6.52
C GLY A 129 -1.86 -2.49 -6.89
N MET A 130 -0.59 -2.93 -6.94
CA MET A 130 -0.26 -4.36 -7.03
C MET A 130 -0.40 -5.06 -5.68
N VAL A 131 -0.79 -6.33 -5.73
CA VAL A 131 -0.83 -7.20 -4.54
C VAL A 131 0.43 -8.05 -4.52
N ALA A 132 1.17 -8.00 -3.41
CA ALA A 132 2.42 -8.73 -3.24
C ALA A 132 2.53 -9.33 -1.83
N TYR A 133 3.03 -10.56 -1.75
CA TYR A 133 3.20 -11.29 -0.49
C TYR A 133 4.39 -12.25 -0.56
N SER A 134 4.87 -12.72 0.59
CA SER A 134 5.96 -13.70 0.61
C SER A 134 5.43 -15.09 0.24
N GLY A 135 5.97 -15.69 -0.82
CA GLY A 135 5.54 -17.02 -1.26
C GLY A 135 5.91 -18.14 -0.27
N LYS A 136 7.03 -17.99 0.43
CA LYS A 136 7.52 -18.94 1.44
C LYS A 136 6.68 -18.97 2.73
N THR A 137 6.14 -17.83 3.16
CA THR A 137 5.51 -17.72 4.48
C THR A 137 4.01 -17.46 4.43
N ALA A 138 3.49 -16.85 3.36
CA ALA A 138 2.05 -16.66 3.22
C ALA A 138 1.41 -17.92 2.64
N ASN A 139 0.48 -18.52 3.39
CA ASN A 139 -0.32 -19.65 2.92
C ASN A 139 -1.62 -19.15 2.29
N LEU A 140 -1.52 -18.54 1.11
CA LEU A 140 -2.67 -17.96 0.40
C LEU A 140 -3.20 -18.93 -0.68
N PRO A 141 -4.53 -19.09 -0.80
CA PRO A 141 -5.13 -19.78 -1.94
C PRO A 141 -4.81 -19.06 -3.24
N ILE A 142 -4.40 -19.84 -4.23
CA ILE A 142 -4.26 -19.39 -5.62
C ILE A 142 -4.97 -20.40 -6.52
N TYR A 143 -5.42 -19.92 -7.67
CA TYR A 143 -6.15 -20.72 -8.65
C TYR A 143 -5.27 -20.98 -9.89
N PRO A 144 -5.62 -21.95 -10.74
CA PRO A 144 -4.99 -22.06 -12.05
C PRO A 144 -5.07 -20.73 -12.83
N PRO A 145 -4.05 -20.38 -13.63
CA PRO A 145 -2.94 -21.26 -14.01
C PRO A 145 -1.72 -21.20 -13.06
N ALA A 146 -1.73 -20.41 -11.98
CA ALA A 146 -0.58 -20.33 -11.08
C ALA A 146 -0.33 -21.65 -10.35
N ASP A 147 0.95 -21.99 -10.16
CA ASP A 147 1.38 -23.22 -9.46
C ASP A 147 1.60 -22.95 -7.96
N PRO A 148 0.81 -23.56 -7.05
CA PRO A 148 0.98 -23.40 -5.61
C PRO A 148 2.31 -23.93 -5.08
N GLN A 149 2.90 -24.93 -5.74
CA GLN A 149 4.21 -25.47 -5.35
C GLN A 149 5.33 -24.51 -5.73
N LEU A 150 5.15 -23.74 -6.80
CA LEU A 150 6.09 -22.72 -7.22
C LEU A 150 6.05 -21.51 -6.29
N VAL A 151 4.85 -21.07 -5.88
CA VAL A 151 4.67 -19.99 -4.89
C VAL A 151 5.48 -20.26 -3.63
N LYS A 152 5.47 -21.50 -3.12
CA LYS A 152 6.19 -21.87 -1.89
C LYS A 152 7.72 -21.79 -2.00
N LYS A 153 8.27 -21.69 -3.22
CA LYS A 153 9.71 -21.66 -3.49
C LYS A 153 10.25 -20.25 -3.70
N VAL A 154 9.40 -19.30 -4.03
CA VAL A 154 9.81 -17.92 -4.35
C VAL A 154 9.77 -17.01 -3.13
N ASP A 155 10.63 -15.99 -3.12
CA ASP A 155 10.68 -15.01 -2.04
C ASP A 155 9.42 -14.16 -2.01
N MET A 156 8.96 -13.73 -3.20
CA MET A 156 7.74 -12.95 -3.37
C MET A 156 6.85 -13.53 -4.48
N ALA A 157 5.54 -13.51 -4.26
CA ALA A 157 4.52 -13.71 -5.27
C ALA A 157 3.70 -12.43 -5.40
N TYR A 158 3.33 -12.06 -6.63
CA TYR A 158 2.59 -10.83 -6.88
C TYR A 158 1.67 -10.91 -8.10
N VAL A 159 0.66 -10.04 -8.14
CA VAL A 159 -0.20 -9.80 -9.31
C VAL A 159 -0.07 -8.35 -9.72
N ASP A 160 0.20 -8.16 -11.01
CA ASP A 160 0.26 -6.86 -11.66
C ASP A 160 -0.62 -6.95 -12.92
N SER A 161 -1.85 -6.46 -12.82
CA SER A 161 -2.88 -6.57 -13.88
C SER A 161 -3.81 -5.35 -14.00
N MET A 162 -3.71 -4.40 -13.07
CA MET A 162 -4.67 -3.30 -12.94
C MET A 162 -4.24 -2.03 -13.69
N GLY A 163 -2.99 -1.96 -14.17
CA GLY A 163 -2.45 -0.79 -14.87
C GLY A 163 -2.12 0.42 -13.99
N ASN A 164 -2.36 0.33 -12.68
CA ASN A 164 -2.08 1.36 -11.66
C ASN A 164 -1.26 0.78 -10.49
N CYS A 165 -0.21 0.04 -10.83
CA CYS A 165 0.49 -0.84 -9.89
C CYS A 165 1.32 -0.08 -8.86
N PHE A 166 1.85 1.07 -9.24
CA PHE A 166 2.38 2.08 -8.33
C PHE A 166 1.48 3.33 -8.41
N LEU A 167 1.06 3.84 -7.26
CA LEU A 167 0.26 5.06 -7.15
C LEU A 167 1.19 6.13 -6.58
N LEU A 168 1.28 7.30 -7.20
CA LEU A 168 2.06 8.43 -6.70
C LEU A 168 1.15 9.64 -6.56
N GLU A 169 1.18 10.29 -5.41
CA GLU A 169 0.46 11.55 -5.22
C GLU A 169 1.23 12.73 -5.83
N ASP A 170 0.51 13.70 -6.36
CA ASP A 170 1.07 14.88 -7.03
C ASP A 170 1.39 16.08 -6.13
N HIS A 171 1.58 15.85 -4.82
CA HIS A 171 1.98 16.89 -3.86
C HIS A 171 3.21 17.70 -4.29
N VAL A 172 4.12 17.09 -5.05
CA VAL A 172 5.36 17.71 -5.52
C VAL A 172 5.50 17.48 -7.02
N THR A 173 5.28 18.53 -7.80
CA THR A 173 5.27 18.47 -9.29
C THR A 173 6.56 17.91 -9.88
N SER A 174 7.72 18.26 -9.31
CA SER A 174 9.00 17.75 -9.80
C SER A 174 9.07 16.23 -9.66
N ILE A 175 8.64 15.67 -8.52
CA ILE A 175 8.60 14.23 -8.25
C ILE A 175 7.53 13.55 -9.11
N SER A 176 6.30 14.09 -9.14
CA SER A 176 5.20 13.51 -9.92
C SER A 176 5.40 13.58 -11.44
N THR A 177 6.32 14.42 -11.92
CA THR A 177 6.74 14.44 -13.33
C THR A 177 7.88 13.47 -13.63
N SER A 178 8.82 13.29 -12.70
CA SER A 178 10.08 12.57 -12.95
C SER A 178 10.06 11.11 -12.49
N PHE A 179 9.45 10.81 -11.33
CA PHE A 179 9.41 9.45 -10.79
C PHE A 179 8.59 8.48 -11.67
N PRO A 180 7.39 8.83 -12.17
CA PRO A 180 6.66 7.92 -13.06
C PRO A 180 7.42 7.63 -14.35
N LYS A 181 8.19 8.59 -14.89
CA LYS A 181 9.04 8.35 -16.07
C LYS A 181 10.13 7.33 -15.77
N LEU A 182 10.75 7.41 -14.59
CA LEU A 182 11.69 6.39 -14.12
C LEU A 182 10.98 5.05 -13.97
N TYR A 183 9.95 4.94 -13.14
CA TYR A 183 9.29 3.68 -12.86
C TYR A 183 8.77 2.99 -14.13
N ASN A 184 8.14 3.74 -15.02
CA ASN A 184 7.49 3.20 -16.23
C ASN A 184 8.51 2.75 -17.29
N ALA A 185 9.78 3.15 -17.17
CA ALA A 185 10.83 2.64 -18.04
C ALA A 185 11.10 1.13 -17.84
N CYS A 186 10.58 0.51 -16.77
CA CYS A 186 10.63 -0.94 -16.58
C CYS A 186 9.81 -1.73 -17.62
N ALA A 187 8.88 -1.08 -18.34
CA ALA A 187 8.01 -1.64 -19.37
C ALA A 187 7.08 -2.81 -18.97
N VAL A 188 7.18 -3.33 -17.75
CA VAL A 188 6.40 -4.49 -17.27
C VAL A 188 5.36 -4.15 -16.19
N SER A 189 5.43 -2.92 -15.68
CA SER A 189 4.57 -2.35 -14.64
C SER A 189 4.37 -0.84 -14.91
N ASN A 190 3.43 -0.22 -14.20
CA ASN A 190 3.09 1.18 -14.39
C ASN A 190 2.86 1.92 -13.06
N CYS A 191 3.37 3.14 -13.02
CA CYS A 191 3.13 4.17 -12.03
C CYS A 191 2.12 5.16 -12.62
N VAL A 192 1.02 5.37 -11.90
CA VAL A 192 0.05 6.43 -12.18
C VAL A 192 0.19 7.54 -11.15
N VAL A 193 -0.22 8.74 -11.55
CA VAL A 193 -0.23 9.92 -10.69
C VAL A 193 -1.67 10.26 -10.35
N TRP A 194 -1.96 10.37 -9.06
CA TRP A 194 -3.26 10.78 -8.53
C TRP A 194 -3.12 12.07 -7.73
N SER A 195 -4.19 12.84 -7.64
CA SER A 195 -4.25 13.90 -6.64
C SER A 195 -4.41 13.30 -5.24
N PRO A 196 -4.01 14.01 -4.18
CA PRO A 196 -4.31 13.61 -2.81
C PRO A 196 -5.81 13.43 -2.57
N GLU A 197 -6.65 14.26 -3.20
CA GLU A 197 -8.11 14.14 -3.15
C GLU A 197 -8.58 12.82 -3.75
N GLN A 198 -8.10 12.46 -4.94
CA GLN A 198 -8.46 11.21 -5.61
C GLN A 198 -8.01 9.99 -4.79
N THR A 199 -6.83 10.06 -4.19
CA THR A 199 -6.30 9.00 -3.33
C THR A 199 -7.15 8.83 -2.07
N ALA A 200 -7.44 9.92 -1.37
CA ALA A 200 -8.29 9.91 -0.18
C ALA A 200 -9.68 9.36 -0.48
N LEU A 201 -10.31 9.83 -1.57
CA LEU A 201 -11.64 9.38 -1.99
C LEU A 201 -11.68 7.88 -2.31
N THR A 202 -10.63 7.34 -2.93
CA THR A 202 -10.60 5.95 -3.40
C THR A 202 -10.16 4.97 -2.31
N ILE A 203 -9.18 5.35 -1.49
CA ILE A 203 -8.51 4.44 -0.54
C ILE A 203 -9.12 4.55 0.85
N PHE A 204 -9.38 5.75 1.38
CA PHE A 204 -9.73 5.89 2.80
C PHE A 204 -11.03 5.17 3.20
N PRO A 205 -12.10 5.19 2.39
CA PRO A 205 -13.33 4.47 2.70
C PRO A 205 -13.14 2.96 2.80
N MET A 206 -12.11 2.40 2.14
CA MET A 206 -11.81 0.97 2.19
C MET A 206 -11.43 0.51 3.59
N PHE A 207 -10.83 1.36 4.43
CA PHE A 207 -10.51 0.99 5.81
C PHE A 207 -11.76 0.73 6.65
N ALA A 208 -12.84 1.49 6.42
CA ALA A 208 -14.15 1.17 7.03
C ALA A 208 -14.67 -0.19 6.52
N VAL A 209 -14.51 -0.46 5.23
CA VAL A 209 -14.92 -1.74 4.61
C VAL A 209 -14.13 -2.93 5.19
N PHE A 210 -12.82 -2.80 5.40
CA PHE A 210 -12.00 -3.84 6.00
C PHE A 210 -12.44 -4.17 7.45
N ILE A 211 -12.80 -3.15 8.23
CA ILE A 211 -13.36 -3.36 9.58
C ILE A 211 -14.71 -4.07 9.50
N GLY A 212 -15.57 -3.69 8.55
CA GLY A 212 -16.82 -4.38 8.29
C GLY A 212 -16.64 -5.86 7.97
N LEU A 213 -15.68 -6.19 7.11
CA LEU A 213 -15.33 -7.56 6.77
C LEU A 213 -14.75 -8.31 7.96
N GLU A 214 -13.92 -7.66 8.78
CA GLU A 214 -13.42 -8.23 10.02
C GLU A 214 -14.58 -8.62 10.94
N LEU A 215 -15.56 -7.72 11.16
CA LEU A 215 -16.76 -7.99 11.96
C LEU A 215 -17.63 -9.12 11.39
N LEU A 216 -17.68 -9.26 10.06
CA LEU A 216 -18.37 -10.34 9.36
C LEU A 216 -17.57 -11.66 9.33
N GLY A 217 -16.34 -11.68 9.84
CA GLY A 217 -15.49 -12.88 9.85
C GLY A 217 -14.81 -13.18 8.52
N TRP A 218 -14.59 -12.17 7.67
CA TRP A 218 -13.95 -12.25 6.36
C TRP A 218 -14.64 -13.26 5.41
N PRO A 219 -15.94 -13.04 5.07
CA PRO A 219 -16.64 -13.88 4.11
C PRO A 219 -16.01 -13.79 2.72
N LYS A 220 -16.24 -14.78 1.86
CA LYS A 220 -15.95 -14.64 0.43
C LYS A 220 -16.83 -13.54 -0.15
N THR A 221 -16.38 -12.85 -1.20
CA THR A 221 -17.12 -11.70 -1.76
C THR A 221 -18.56 -12.08 -2.09
N LYS A 222 -18.76 -13.20 -2.80
CA LYS A 222 -20.09 -13.71 -3.17
C LYS A 222 -21.02 -14.05 -1.99
N ASP A 223 -20.48 -14.22 -0.80
CA ASP A 223 -21.21 -14.61 0.41
C ASP A 223 -21.49 -13.39 1.33
N ILE A 224 -21.11 -12.17 0.90
CA ILE A 224 -21.44 -10.93 1.61
C ILE A 224 -22.95 -10.66 1.47
N ASP A 225 -23.67 -10.66 2.59
CA ASP A 225 -25.05 -10.20 2.64
C ASP A 225 -25.09 -8.67 2.69
N THR A 226 -25.38 -8.04 1.53
CA THR A 226 -25.45 -6.58 1.40
C THR A 226 -26.63 -5.96 2.16
N GLN A 227 -27.58 -6.78 2.63
CA GLN A 227 -28.72 -6.33 3.42
C GLN A 227 -28.51 -6.48 4.93
N SER A 228 -27.44 -7.15 5.35
CA SER A 228 -27.10 -7.33 6.76
C SER A 228 -26.87 -6.00 7.48
N GLU A 229 -27.19 -5.98 8.77
CA GLU A 229 -27.02 -4.79 9.62
C GLU A 229 -25.56 -4.32 9.67
N VAL A 230 -24.61 -5.26 9.76
CA VAL A 230 -23.18 -4.95 9.81
C VAL A 230 -22.70 -4.36 8.49
N TRP A 231 -23.15 -4.89 7.35
CA TRP A 231 -22.77 -4.34 6.04
C TRP A 231 -23.35 -2.95 5.82
N LYS A 232 -24.63 -2.72 6.12
CA LYS A 232 -25.25 -1.39 6.04
C LYS A 232 -24.51 -0.37 6.90
N LEU A 233 -24.13 -0.73 8.13
CA LEU A 233 -23.32 0.12 9.00
C LEU A 233 -21.95 0.41 8.38
N THR A 234 -21.31 -0.59 7.81
CA THR A 234 -19.99 -0.47 7.14
C THR A 234 -20.05 0.54 6.00
N ILE A 235 -21.09 0.45 5.15
CA ILE A 235 -21.29 1.35 4.02
C ILE A 235 -21.62 2.76 4.49
N ALA A 236 -22.43 2.91 5.53
CA ALA A 236 -22.70 4.21 6.14
C ALA A 236 -21.41 4.86 6.70
N ALA A 237 -20.54 4.09 7.36
CA ALA A 237 -19.25 4.57 7.84
C ALA A 237 -18.31 4.96 6.68
N ALA A 238 -18.24 4.16 5.63
CA ALA A 238 -17.46 4.47 4.43
C ALA A 238 -17.94 5.79 3.77
N ARG A 239 -19.25 6.04 3.74
CA ARG A 239 -19.83 7.31 3.26
C ARG A 239 -19.45 8.49 4.13
N GLU A 240 -19.42 8.32 5.46
CA GLU A 240 -18.94 9.37 6.38
C GLU A 240 -17.46 9.72 6.10
N VAL A 241 -16.62 8.71 5.82
CA VAL A 241 -15.22 8.94 5.41
C VAL A 241 -15.14 9.68 4.06
N GLN A 242 -15.97 9.34 3.08
CA GLN A 242 -16.04 10.05 1.79
C GLN A 242 -16.47 11.53 1.92
N MET A 243 -17.17 11.90 2.99
CA MET A 243 -17.63 13.27 3.24
C MET A 243 -16.59 14.17 3.93
N LEU A 244 -15.43 13.62 4.33
CA LEU A 244 -14.32 14.39 4.89
C LEU A 244 -13.77 15.38 3.85
N ASN A 245 -13.30 16.54 4.30
CA ASN A 245 -12.82 17.60 3.41
C ASN A 245 -11.62 17.18 2.55
N VAL A 246 -10.81 16.24 3.03
CA VAL A 246 -9.69 15.66 2.26
C VAL A 246 -10.15 14.95 0.97
N CYS A 247 -11.40 14.49 0.91
CA CYS A 247 -12.00 13.88 -0.27
C CYS A 247 -12.65 14.91 -1.22
N GLY A 248 -12.60 16.21 -0.89
CA GLY A 248 -13.11 17.30 -1.71
C GLY A 248 -14.63 17.26 -1.97
N GLU A 249 -15.07 18.07 -2.92
CA GLU A 249 -16.48 18.10 -3.35
C GLU A 249 -16.88 16.78 -4.04
N SER A 250 -15.94 16.18 -4.76
CA SER A 250 -16.07 14.87 -5.41
C SER A 250 -16.44 13.79 -4.39
N GLY A 251 -15.88 13.85 -3.19
CA GLY A 251 -16.20 12.95 -2.09
C GLY A 251 -17.63 13.07 -1.60
N THR A 252 -18.15 14.30 -1.48
CA THR A 252 -19.55 14.52 -1.10
C THR A 252 -20.53 13.97 -2.15
N GLN A 253 -20.20 14.13 -3.44
CA GLN A 253 -21.02 13.58 -4.53
C GLN A 253 -20.98 12.05 -4.53
N THR A 254 -19.77 11.49 -4.39
CA THR A 254 -19.57 10.04 -4.33
C THR A 254 -20.29 9.43 -3.14
N ALA A 255 -20.22 10.05 -1.94
CA ALA A 255 -20.93 9.60 -0.75
C ALA A 255 -22.46 9.54 -0.93
N LYS A 256 -23.04 10.34 -1.83
CA LYS A 256 -24.47 10.27 -2.17
C LYS A 256 -24.78 9.12 -3.12
N ALA A 257 -23.84 8.77 -4.00
CA ALA A 257 -23.97 7.68 -4.97
C ALA A 257 -23.60 6.30 -4.40
N THR A 258 -22.77 6.25 -3.35
CA THR A 258 -22.38 5.02 -2.67
C THR A 258 -23.60 4.34 -2.04
N SER A 259 -23.88 3.12 -2.50
CA SER A 259 -24.93 2.23 -2.02
C SER A 259 -24.33 0.98 -1.36
N GLU A 260 -25.20 0.15 -0.81
CA GLU A 260 -24.82 -1.13 -0.20
C GLU A 260 -24.10 -2.07 -1.19
N ASP A 261 -24.33 -1.92 -2.49
CA ASP A 261 -23.69 -2.77 -3.50
C ASP A 261 -22.36 -2.19 -4.01
N THR A 262 -22.05 -0.92 -3.75
CA THR A 262 -20.88 -0.24 -4.37
C THR A 262 -19.57 -0.97 -4.11
N PHE A 263 -19.24 -1.23 -2.84
CA PHE A 263 -17.98 -1.92 -2.50
C PHE A 263 -18.02 -3.42 -2.80
N PHE A 264 -19.20 -4.05 -2.76
CA PHE A 264 -19.37 -5.43 -3.21
C PHE A 264 -19.00 -5.56 -4.70
N GLN A 265 -19.51 -4.67 -5.56
CA GLN A 265 -19.20 -4.70 -6.99
C GLN A 265 -17.71 -4.38 -7.26
N THR A 266 -17.13 -3.44 -6.52
CA THR A 266 -15.67 -3.19 -6.55
C THR A 266 -14.89 -4.47 -6.22
N PHE A 267 -15.34 -5.23 -5.23
CA PHE A 267 -14.66 -6.45 -4.80
C PHE A 267 -14.81 -7.59 -5.81
N VAL A 268 -15.98 -7.73 -6.43
CA VAL A 268 -16.20 -8.67 -7.55
C VAL A 268 -15.26 -8.33 -8.70
N TYR A 269 -15.15 -7.06 -9.07
CA TYR A 269 -14.23 -6.60 -10.10
C TYR A 269 -12.77 -6.91 -9.76
N LEU A 270 -12.34 -6.63 -8.52
CA LEU A 270 -10.97 -6.90 -8.08
C LEU A 270 -10.67 -8.40 -7.99
N GLU A 271 -11.61 -9.23 -7.57
CA GLU A 271 -11.47 -10.69 -7.59
C GLU A 271 -11.25 -11.24 -9.00
N GLU A 272 -11.90 -10.66 -10.01
CA GLU A 272 -11.67 -11.01 -11.42
C GLU A 272 -10.28 -10.56 -11.87
N LYS A 273 -9.94 -9.29 -11.67
CA LYS A 273 -8.69 -8.71 -12.17
C LYS A 273 -7.45 -9.25 -11.50
N LEU A 274 -7.55 -9.63 -10.24
CA LEU A 274 -6.41 -10.13 -9.46
C LEU A 274 -6.26 -11.65 -9.53
N ARG A 275 -7.04 -12.34 -10.38
CA ARG A 275 -6.76 -13.75 -10.70
C ARG A 275 -5.31 -13.90 -11.18
N PRO A 276 -4.63 -14.99 -10.78
CA PRO A 276 -5.16 -16.15 -10.07
C PRO A 276 -5.17 -16.07 -8.53
N LEU A 277 -4.82 -14.93 -7.93
CA LEU A 277 -4.87 -14.78 -6.47
C LEU A 277 -6.31 -14.79 -5.96
N ASP A 278 -6.55 -15.46 -4.82
CA ASP A 278 -7.78 -15.25 -4.07
C ASP A 278 -7.71 -13.90 -3.33
N PHE A 279 -8.35 -12.88 -3.91
CA PHE A 279 -8.28 -11.51 -3.41
C PHE A 279 -8.85 -11.36 -2.00
N GLN A 280 -9.93 -12.06 -1.65
CA GLN A 280 -10.47 -12.00 -0.29
C GLN A 280 -9.58 -12.68 0.74
N ALA A 281 -9.00 -13.84 0.40
CA ALA A 281 -8.03 -14.47 1.27
C ALA A 281 -6.78 -13.59 1.46
N PHE A 282 -6.34 -12.88 0.41
CA PHE A 282 -5.29 -11.89 0.50
C PHE A 282 -5.67 -10.74 1.44
N ASN A 283 -6.86 -10.14 1.30
CA ASN A 283 -7.31 -9.06 2.18
C ASN A 283 -7.41 -9.51 3.63
N ARG A 284 -7.94 -10.72 3.89
CA ARG A 284 -7.96 -11.29 5.25
C ARG A 284 -6.56 -11.43 5.83
N PHE A 285 -5.61 -11.94 5.06
CA PHE A 285 -4.21 -12.07 5.51
C PHE A 285 -3.56 -10.71 5.73
N HIS A 286 -3.78 -9.77 4.81
CA HIS A 286 -3.14 -8.46 4.79
C HIS A 286 -3.78 -7.54 5.83
N HIS A 287 -5.05 -7.17 5.63
CA HIS A 287 -5.81 -6.22 6.46
C HIS A 287 -6.34 -6.84 7.75
N GLY A 288 -6.65 -8.14 7.76
CA GLY A 288 -7.05 -8.87 8.98
C GLY A 288 -5.89 -9.39 9.82
N GLY A 289 -4.64 -9.10 9.44
CA GLY A 289 -3.46 -9.62 10.13
C GLY A 289 -2.24 -8.70 9.99
N LYS A 290 -1.59 -8.71 8.84
CA LYS A 290 -0.28 -8.06 8.64
C LYS A 290 -0.28 -6.55 8.92
N VAL A 291 -1.31 -5.82 8.47
CA VAL A 291 -1.39 -4.35 8.57
C VAL A 291 -2.60 -3.88 9.38
N VAL A 292 -3.25 -4.77 10.13
CA VAL A 292 -4.49 -4.46 10.88
C VAL A 292 -4.34 -3.25 11.81
N GLU A 293 -3.18 -3.11 12.46
CA GLU A 293 -2.93 -1.96 13.33
C GLU A 293 -2.77 -0.65 12.54
N GLN A 294 -2.14 -0.69 11.35
CA GLN A 294 -2.07 0.46 10.46
C GLN A 294 -3.46 0.86 9.97
N ASP A 295 -4.30 -0.11 9.64
CA ASP A 295 -5.68 0.13 9.20
C ASP A 295 -6.52 0.79 10.31
N ARG A 296 -6.37 0.31 11.55
CA ARG A 296 -6.99 0.88 12.76
C ARG A 296 -6.50 2.32 13.02
N MET A 297 -5.19 2.57 12.94
CA MET A 297 -4.64 3.93 13.06
C MET A 297 -5.20 4.87 12.00
N HIS A 298 -5.35 4.39 10.76
CA HIS A 298 -5.86 5.20 9.67
C HIS A 298 -7.32 5.57 9.87
N ILE A 299 -8.17 4.60 10.24
CA ILE A 299 -9.59 4.87 10.45
C ILE A 299 -9.85 5.75 11.67
N ASP A 300 -9.03 5.63 12.74
CA ASP A 300 -9.11 6.50 13.91
C ASP A 300 -8.76 7.94 13.53
N ARG A 301 -7.77 8.13 12.65
CA ARG A 301 -7.45 9.46 12.09
C ARG A 301 -8.64 10.02 11.30
N CYS A 302 -9.30 9.23 10.46
CA CYS A 302 -10.52 9.66 9.75
C CYS A 302 -11.62 10.07 10.74
N PHE A 303 -11.81 9.30 11.82
CA PHE A 303 -12.77 9.63 12.88
C PHE A 303 -12.44 10.95 13.57
N SER A 304 -11.20 11.14 14.02
CA SER A 304 -10.73 12.40 14.64
C SER A 304 -10.82 13.60 13.70
N GLN A 305 -10.55 13.39 12.41
CA GLN A 305 -10.68 14.41 11.39
C GLN A 305 -12.13 14.83 11.20
N GLY A 306 -13.06 13.87 11.10
CA GLY A 306 -14.49 14.19 10.99
C GLY A 306 -15.02 14.97 12.19
N LEU A 307 -14.58 14.67 13.41
CA LEU A 307 -14.90 15.46 14.60
C LEU A 307 -14.37 16.90 14.50
N THR A 308 -13.10 17.06 14.10
CA THR A 308 -12.46 18.38 13.94
C THR A 308 -13.15 19.22 12.86
N GLU A 309 -13.57 18.58 11.76
CA GLU A 309 -14.26 19.24 10.65
C GLU A 309 -15.76 19.49 10.92
N GLY A 310 -16.30 19.02 12.05
CA GLY A 310 -17.73 19.10 12.35
C GLY A 310 -18.61 18.24 11.42
N LYS A 311 -18.05 17.18 10.83
CA LYS A 311 -18.75 16.26 9.93
C LYS A 311 -19.45 15.14 10.73
N PRO A 312 -20.58 14.60 10.23
CA PRO A 312 -21.17 13.40 10.82
C PRO A 312 -20.19 12.22 10.80
N VAL A 313 -19.99 11.60 11.97
CA VAL A 313 -19.15 10.40 12.16
C VAL A 313 -19.86 9.35 13.03
N THR A 314 -21.19 9.30 12.94
CA THR A 314 -22.01 8.46 13.84
C THR A 314 -21.89 6.99 13.47
N ALA A 315 -22.00 6.66 12.18
CA ALA A 315 -21.86 5.29 11.71
C ALA A 315 -20.44 4.78 11.94
N LEU A 316 -19.44 5.62 11.66
CA LEU A 316 -18.03 5.31 11.90
C LEU A 316 -17.76 5.04 13.39
N LYS A 317 -18.28 5.89 14.29
CA LYS A 317 -18.19 5.67 15.73
C LYS A 317 -18.79 4.32 16.14
N VAL A 318 -19.99 4.00 15.65
CA VAL A 318 -20.67 2.74 16.01
C VAL A 318 -19.92 1.54 15.45
N LEU A 319 -19.36 1.64 14.24
CA LEU A 319 -18.53 0.59 13.63
C LEU A 319 -17.28 0.30 14.50
N LEU A 320 -16.54 1.34 14.88
CA LEU A 320 -15.37 1.23 15.76
C LEU A 320 -15.74 0.68 17.15
N GLN A 321 -16.88 1.09 17.70
CA GLN A 321 -17.37 0.53 18.97
C GLN A 321 -17.68 -0.97 18.89
N ARG A 322 -18.17 -1.48 17.75
CA ARG A 322 -18.39 -2.92 17.58
C ARG A 322 -17.09 -3.70 17.50
N LEU A 323 -16.08 -3.13 16.83
CA LEU A 323 -14.74 -3.72 16.75
C LEU A 323 -14.15 -3.90 18.16
N HIS A 324 -14.15 -2.84 18.98
CA HIS A 324 -13.61 -2.89 20.34
C HIS A 324 -14.35 -3.82 21.32
N ARG A 325 -15.60 -4.20 21.04
CA ARG A 325 -16.32 -5.17 21.89
C ARG A 325 -15.98 -6.62 21.57
N ARG A 326 -15.34 -6.86 20.42
CA ARG A 326 -14.90 -8.18 19.99
C ARG A 326 -13.51 -8.52 20.55
N ASP A 327 -12.65 -7.52 20.65
CA ASP A 327 -11.33 -7.58 21.28
C ASP A 327 -11.45 -7.77 22.80
#